data_AF-A0A0R2L7R3-F1
#
_entry.id   AF-A0A0R2L7R3-F1
#
_cell.length_a   1.000
_cell.length_b   1.000
_cell.length_c   1.000
_cell.angle_alpha   90.00
_cell.angle_beta   90.00
_cell.angle_gamma   90.00
#
_symmetry.space_group_name_H-M   'P 1'
#
loop_
_entity.id
_entity.type
_entity.pdbx_description
1 polymer ?
#
loop_
_entity_poly.entity_id
_entity_poly.type
_entity_poly.pdbx_seq_one_letter_code
_entity_poly.pdbx_strand_id
1 'polypeptide(L)'
;MSNHQTLISLIQPPVSLGDANMDKYVTNTYDLLVKLGDHEHWDDGALSAVAHLVANSVNDQNLTTQFNEWRITCNIAGSPIFNTLFQASTSAPQTKLDQLLSALGGHLTQQTGDLAIDRPFAKTLSPNDSFWSQLAQTVQVAFPDGFALDDATTRMVHQLRYHIDAHNVAFVRDNFKQPGQNDLDALLAFDRDALAHGKAASAASSSRMHNKQPEALARGVLPTLPTGNFKRLVNFHSEFIVASVPVPTFITIPLAQIANVNDVPAYVRALTLEERNALVNGASFNYADTNDYRQPNSIHQRLDIHYGQNDPLVRRLAMKPYTSPKSEPRVIQILQQQYDAAVKNSDR
;
A
#
# COMPACT_ATOMS: atom_id res chain seq x y z
N MET A 1 1.90 -29.93 -8.03
CA MET A 1 2.21 -30.14 -9.45
C MET A 1 0.89 -30.16 -10.19
N SER A 2 0.72 -29.20 -11.07
CA SER A 2 -0.41 -29.07 -11.99
C SER A 2 -0.32 -30.21 -13.00
N ASN A 3 -1.46 -30.75 -13.42
CA ASN A 3 -1.47 -31.72 -14.51
C ASN A 3 -1.11 -31.00 -15.82
N HIS A 4 -0.02 -31.40 -16.49
CA HIS A 4 0.41 -30.78 -17.75
C HIS A 4 -0.70 -30.76 -18.82
N GLN A 5 -1.59 -31.77 -18.85
CA GLN A 5 -2.74 -31.78 -19.75
C GLN A 5 -3.73 -30.64 -19.43
N THR A 6 -3.93 -30.35 -18.14
CA THR A 6 -4.73 -29.21 -17.69
C THR A 6 -4.09 -27.89 -18.14
N LEU A 7 -2.79 -27.71 -17.93
CA LEU A 7 -2.11 -26.47 -18.35
C LEU A 7 -2.20 -26.23 -19.86
N ILE A 8 -2.03 -27.28 -20.68
CA ILE A 8 -2.19 -27.20 -22.13
C ILE A 8 -3.64 -26.79 -22.49
N SER A 9 -4.63 -27.32 -21.79
CA SER A 9 -6.05 -27.01 -22.04
C SER A 9 -6.43 -25.54 -21.74
N LEU A 10 -5.64 -24.82 -20.95
CA LEU A 10 -5.86 -23.41 -20.65
C LEU A 10 -5.36 -22.47 -21.76
N ILE A 11 -4.46 -22.93 -22.65
CA ILE A 11 -3.87 -22.10 -23.69
C ILE A 11 -4.96 -21.73 -24.71
N GLN A 12 -5.31 -20.44 -24.76
CA GLN A 12 -6.33 -19.93 -25.68
C GLN A 12 -5.70 -19.52 -27.03
N PRO A 13 -6.44 -19.57 -28.14
CA PRO A 13 -5.98 -18.99 -29.40
C PRO A 13 -5.73 -17.48 -29.24
N PRO A 14 -4.61 -16.94 -29.75
CA PRO A 14 -4.32 -15.52 -29.65
C PRO A 14 -5.20 -14.69 -30.61
N VAL A 15 -5.54 -13.46 -30.21
CA VAL A 15 -6.43 -12.59 -30.99
C VAL A 15 -5.77 -12.01 -32.25
N SER A 16 -4.48 -11.74 -32.21
CA SER A 16 -3.79 -10.89 -33.21
C SER A 16 -2.43 -11.43 -33.67
N LEU A 17 -2.13 -12.72 -33.43
CA LEU A 17 -0.85 -13.33 -33.75
C LEU A 17 -0.89 -14.04 -35.11
N GLY A 18 0.12 -13.84 -35.96
CA GLY A 18 0.27 -14.58 -37.20
C GLY A 18 0.79 -16.01 -37.01
N ASP A 19 0.52 -16.89 -37.99
CA ASP A 19 0.88 -18.31 -37.96
C ASP A 19 2.36 -18.57 -37.69
N ALA A 20 3.24 -17.70 -38.21
CA ALA A 20 4.70 -17.83 -38.06
C ALA A 20 5.19 -17.78 -36.60
N ASN A 21 4.36 -17.26 -35.68
CA ASN A 21 4.70 -17.14 -34.27
C ASN A 21 3.88 -18.08 -33.36
N MET A 22 2.98 -18.88 -33.92
CA MET A 22 2.06 -19.72 -33.13
C MET A 22 2.79 -20.74 -32.26
N ASP A 23 3.82 -21.41 -32.79
CA ASP A 23 4.61 -22.39 -32.02
C ASP A 23 5.31 -21.73 -30.82
N LYS A 24 5.85 -20.52 -31.02
CA LYS A 24 6.49 -19.74 -29.95
C LYS A 24 5.46 -19.28 -28.92
N TYR A 25 4.28 -18.87 -29.37
CA TYR A 25 3.20 -18.49 -28.47
C TYR A 25 2.77 -19.66 -27.58
N VAL A 26 2.47 -20.82 -28.16
CA VAL A 26 2.04 -22.01 -27.40
C VAL A 26 3.13 -22.41 -26.40
N THR A 27 4.38 -22.50 -26.85
CA THR A 27 5.51 -22.90 -25.99
C THR A 27 5.71 -21.90 -24.84
N ASN A 28 5.74 -20.59 -25.13
CA ASN A 28 5.98 -19.60 -24.10
C ASN A 28 4.80 -19.46 -23.12
N THR A 29 3.55 -19.60 -23.59
CA THR A 29 2.37 -19.63 -22.71
C THR A 29 2.44 -20.82 -21.78
N TYR A 30 2.73 -22.01 -22.31
CA TYR A 30 2.90 -23.21 -21.51
C TYR A 30 3.97 -23.04 -20.43
N ASP A 31 5.16 -22.57 -20.80
CA ASP A 31 6.26 -22.35 -19.84
C ASP A 31 5.90 -21.35 -18.75
N LEU A 32 5.17 -20.27 -19.10
CA LEU A 32 4.67 -19.30 -18.15
C LEU A 32 3.67 -19.95 -17.18
N LEU A 33 2.71 -20.74 -17.69
CA LEU A 33 1.73 -21.43 -16.85
C LEU A 33 2.36 -22.49 -15.94
N VAL A 34 3.36 -23.24 -16.43
CA VAL A 34 4.14 -24.17 -15.60
C VAL A 34 4.81 -23.43 -14.46
N LYS A 35 5.50 -22.31 -14.75
CA LYS A 35 6.11 -21.49 -13.70
C LYS A 35 5.08 -21.04 -12.66
N LEU A 36 3.94 -20.51 -13.11
CA LEU A 36 2.92 -19.97 -12.22
C LEU A 36 2.25 -21.05 -11.36
N GLY A 37 1.89 -22.19 -11.94
CA GLY A 37 1.19 -23.27 -11.23
C GLY A 37 2.13 -24.14 -10.40
N ASP A 38 3.26 -24.56 -10.96
CA ASP A 38 4.12 -25.57 -10.34
C ASP A 38 5.13 -24.96 -9.37
N HIS A 39 5.65 -23.77 -9.67
CA HIS A 39 6.70 -23.14 -8.84
C HIS A 39 6.14 -22.05 -7.93
N GLU A 40 5.10 -21.34 -8.35
CA GLU A 40 4.51 -20.23 -7.59
C GLU A 40 3.15 -20.58 -6.97
N HIS A 41 2.64 -21.79 -7.26
CA HIS A 41 1.45 -22.37 -6.63
C HIS A 41 0.17 -21.54 -6.81
N TRP A 42 0.04 -20.86 -7.95
CA TRP A 42 -1.21 -20.23 -8.34
C TRP A 42 -2.26 -21.28 -8.74
N ASP A 43 -3.52 -21.06 -8.35
CA ASP A 43 -4.63 -21.95 -8.67
C ASP A 43 -5.14 -21.80 -10.11
N ASP A 44 -5.96 -22.76 -10.55
CA ASP A 44 -6.49 -22.83 -11.91
C ASP A 44 -7.24 -21.56 -12.34
N GLY A 45 -7.91 -20.87 -11.42
CA GLY A 45 -8.60 -19.61 -11.71
C GLY A 45 -7.61 -18.51 -12.10
N ALA A 46 -6.52 -18.39 -11.36
CA ALA A 46 -5.43 -17.46 -11.67
C ALA A 46 -4.72 -17.83 -12.98
N LEU A 47 -4.43 -19.12 -13.20
CA LEU A 47 -3.79 -19.61 -14.43
C LEU A 47 -4.65 -19.35 -15.67
N SER A 48 -5.96 -19.61 -15.58
CA SER A 48 -6.90 -19.34 -16.67
C SER A 48 -6.99 -17.85 -17.00
N ALA A 49 -6.96 -16.97 -15.99
CA ALA A 49 -6.99 -15.54 -16.21
C ALA A 49 -5.72 -15.02 -16.89
N VAL A 50 -4.54 -15.54 -16.52
CA VAL A 50 -3.30 -15.21 -17.22
C VAL A 50 -3.29 -15.73 -18.65
N ALA A 51 -3.76 -16.96 -18.90
CA ALA A 51 -3.86 -17.48 -20.26
C ALA A 51 -4.77 -16.60 -21.13
N HIS A 52 -5.88 -16.11 -20.57
CA HIS A 52 -6.76 -15.16 -21.24
C HIS A 52 -6.09 -13.81 -21.48
N LEU A 53 -5.41 -13.24 -20.49
CA LEU A 53 -4.63 -12.00 -20.63
C LEU A 53 -3.64 -12.12 -21.79
N VAL A 54 -2.81 -13.17 -21.76
CA VAL A 54 -1.80 -13.47 -22.77
C VAL A 54 -2.42 -13.55 -24.17
N ALA A 55 -3.49 -14.33 -24.35
CA ALA A 55 -4.16 -14.47 -25.65
C ALA A 55 -4.68 -13.13 -26.23
N ASN A 56 -5.09 -12.21 -25.37
CA ASN A 56 -5.65 -10.91 -25.79
C ASN A 56 -4.59 -9.80 -25.95
N SER A 57 -3.39 -9.96 -25.37
CA SER A 57 -2.38 -8.90 -25.36
C SER A 57 -1.16 -9.19 -26.24
N VAL A 58 -0.87 -10.45 -26.56
CA VAL A 58 0.27 -10.81 -27.40
C VAL A 58 0.22 -10.09 -28.76
N ASN A 59 1.40 -9.78 -29.30
CA ASN A 59 1.53 -9.24 -30.64
C ASN A 59 2.82 -9.76 -31.29
N ASP A 60 2.81 -9.83 -32.62
CA ASP A 60 3.92 -10.39 -33.39
C ASP A 60 5.24 -9.63 -33.22
N GLN A 61 5.17 -8.31 -33.07
CA GLN A 61 6.36 -7.45 -33.06
C GLN A 61 7.22 -7.66 -31.80
N ASN A 62 6.59 -7.95 -30.66
CA ASN A 62 7.26 -7.97 -29.36
C ASN A 62 7.01 -9.27 -28.57
N LEU A 63 6.64 -10.38 -29.23
CA LEU A 63 6.20 -11.61 -28.55
C LEU A 63 7.20 -12.09 -27.48
N THR A 64 8.47 -12.25 -27.86
CA THR A 64 9.52 -12.71 -26.94
C THR A 64 9.72 -11.75 -25.76
N THR A 65 9.73 -10.45 -26.04
CA THR A 65 9.90 -9.40 -25.02
C THR A 65 8.74 -9.42 -24.03
N GLN A 66 7.50 -9.52 -24.49
CA GLN A 66 6.31 -9.59 -23.63
C GLN A 66 6.34 -10.81 -22.70
N PHE A 67 6.67 -11.99 -23.23
CA PHE A 67 6.79 -13.17 -22.37
C PHE A 67 7.91 -13.06 -21.35
N ASN A 68 9.04 -12.45 -21.71
CA ASN A 68 10.11 -12.17 -20.75
C ASN A 68 9.65 -11.20 -19.66
N GLU A 69 8.94 -10.13 -20.04
CA GLU A 69 8.35 -9.19 -19.10
C GLU A 69 7.35 -9.87 -18.15
N TRP A 70 6.44 -10.70 -18.65
CA TRP A 70 5.50 -11.44 -17.80
C TRP A 70 6.20 -12.40 -16.85
N ARG A 71 7.20 -13.14 -17.33
CA ARG A 71 7.99 -14.04 -16.47
C ARG A 71 8.71 -13.27 -15.36
N ILE A 72 9.16 -12.05 -15.60
CA ILE A 72 9.83 -11.23 -14.57
C ILE A 72 8.79 -10.64 -13.61
N THR A 73 7.74 -10.04 -14.17
CA THR A 73 6.80 -9.20 -13.41
C THR A 73 5.71 -9.99 -12.68
N CYS A 74 5.50 -11.28 -12.99
CA CYS A 74 4.53 -12.12 -12.27
C CYS A 74 4.83 -12.29 -10.78
N ASN A 75 6.06 -12.05 -10.34
CA ASN A 75 6.45 -12.04 -8.92
C ASN A 75 6.58 -10.64 -8.31
N ILE A 76 6.21 -9.59 -9.06
CA ILE A 76 6.25 -8.21 -8.56
C ILE A 76 4.84 -7.84 -8.12
N ALA A 77 4.62 -7.77 -6.81
CA ALA A 77 3.36 -7.37 -6.22
C ALA A 77 2.89 -6.03 -6.81
N GLY A 78 1.67 -5.98 -7.35
CA GLY A 78 1.15 -4.78 -8.00
C GLY A 78 1.37 -4.67 -9.50
N SER A 79 2.13 -5.58 -10.12
CA SER A 79 2.28 -5.58 -11.57
C SER A 79 0.95 -6.00 -12.24
N PRO A 80 0.70 -5.64 -13.51
CA PRO A 80 -0.54 -6.02 -14.18
C PRO A 80 -0.81 -7.54 -14.20
N ILE A 81 0.23 -8.35 -14.43
CA ILE A 81 0.09 -9.82 -14.42
C ILE A 81 -0.08 -10.37 -13.00
N PHE A 82 0.62 -9.81 -11.98
CA PHE A 82 0.41 -10.20 -10.58
C PHE A 82 -1.02 -9.86 -10.13
N ASN A 83 -1.52 -8.69 -10.48
CA ASN A 83 -2.88 -8.27 -10.13
C ASN A 83 -3.91 -9.17 -10.82
N THR A 84 -3.66 -9.60 -12.06
CA THR A 84 -4.51 -10.57 -12.76
C THR A 84 -4.57 -11.89 -12.00
N LEU A 85 -3.42 -12.42 -11.58
CA LEU A 85 -3.32 -13.64 -10.78
C LEU A 85 -4.05 -13.49 -9.44
N PHE A 86 -3.73 -12.43 -8.70
CA PHE A 86 -4.29 -12.15 -7.38
C PHE A 86 -5.80 -11.95 -7.44
N GLN A 87 -6.32 -11.25 -8.45
CA GLN A 87 -7.75 -11.01 -8.60
C GLN A 87 -8.51 -12.29 -8.93
N ALA A 88 -8.00 -13.10 -9.85
CA ALA A 88 -8.69 -14.29 -10.37
C ALA A 88 -8.50 -15.54 -9.51
N SER A 89 -7.49 -15.55 -8.63
CA SER A 89 -7.25 -16.65 -7.69
C SER A 89 -8.47 -16.93 -6.82
N THR A 90 -8.86 -18.20 -6.81
CA THR A 90 -9.96 -18.76 -6.00
C THR A 90 -9.47 -19.36 -4.68
N SER A 91 -8.16 -19.32 -4.44
CA SER A 91 -7.52 -19.75 -3.21
C SER A 91 -8.07 -19.02 -1.99
N ALA A 92 -7.94 -19.66 -0.84
CA ALA A 92 -8.34 -19.06 0.44
C ALA A 92 -7.65 -17.69 0.62
N PRO A 93 -8.32 -16.68 1.22
CA PRO A 93 -7.75 -15.36 1.43
C PRO A 93 -6.39 -15.36 2.12
N GLN A 94 -6.18 -16.25 3.09
CA GLN A 94 -4.89 -16.41 3.78
C GLN A 94 -3.79 -16.84 2.80
N THR A 95 -4.06 -17.81 1.93
CA THR A 95 -3.11 -18.25 0.88
C THR A 95 -2.75 -17.11 -0.06
N LYS A 96 -3.72 -16.27 -0.44
CA LYS A 96 -3.46 -15.09 -1.28
C LYS A 96 -2.55 -14.08 -0.58
N LEU A 97 -2.75 -13.86 0.72
CA LEU A 97 -1.88 -13.00 1.51
C LEU A 97 -0.47 -13.58 1.67
N ASP A 98 -0.35 -14.89 1.85
CA ASP A 98 0.95 -15.57 1.88
C ASP A 98 1.69 -15.44 0.55
N GLN A 99 0.98 -15.56 -0.58
CA GLN A 99 1.54 -15.33 -1.92
C GLN A 99 2.02 -13.88 -2.09
N LEU A 100 1.23 -12.91 -1.62
CA LEU A 100 1.63 -11.50 -1.63
C LEU A 100 2.88 -11.24 -0.78
N LEU A 101 2.89 -11.73 0.47
CA LEU A 101 4.04 -11.58 1.36
C LEU A 101 5.27 -12.29 0.79
N SER A 102 5.10 -13.49 0.21
CA SER A 102 6.16 -14.20 -0.48
C SER A 102 6.72 -13.37 -1.64
N ALA A 103 5.86 -12.81 -2.51
CA ALA A 103 6.27 -11.96 -3.63
C ALA A 103 7.05 -10.71 -3.16
N LEU A 104 6.73 -10.18 -1.98
CA LEU A 104 7.44 -9.07 -1.34
C LEU A 104 8.74 -9.50 -0.62
N GLY A 105 8.98 -10.80 -0.45
CA GLY A 105 10.05 -11.29 0.43
C GLY A 105 9.81 -10.92 1.90
N GLY A 106 8.54 -10.84 2.30
CA GLY A 106 8.12 -10.45 3.64
C GLY A 106 8.59 -11.43 4.70
N HIS A 107 9.28 -10.93 5.72
CA HIS A 107 9.70 -11.71 6.88
C HIS A 107 9.77 -10.84 8.14
N LEU A 108 9.69 -11.45 9.32
CA LEU A 108 9.90 -10.72 10.58
C LEU A 108 11.39 -10.67 10.93
N THR A 109 11.89 -9.49 11.31
CA THR A 109 13.29 -9.32 11.73
C THR A 109 13.55 -9.96 13.08
N GLN A 110 14.79 -10.40 13.30
CA GLN A 110 15.18 -11.00 14.58
C GLN A 110 15.30 -9.96 15.70
N GLN A 111 15.67 -8.73 15.35
CA GLN A 111 15.98 -7.64 16.28
C GLN A 111 14.72 -7.05 16.90
N THR A 112 13.72 -6.75 16.08
CA THR A 112 12.50 -6.07 16.55
C THR A 112 11.25 -6.92 16.42
N GLY A 113 11.28 -8.01 15.64
CA GLY A 113 10.10 -8.82 15.35
C GLY A 113 9.11 -8.09 14.44
N ASP A 114 9.57 -7.10 13.67
CA ASP A 114 8.79 -6.29 12.73
C ASP A 114 8.97 -6.80 11.30
N LEU A 115 7.99 -6.54 10.45
CA LEU A 115 8.02 -6.86 9.03
C LEU A 115 9.15 -6.08 8.33
N ALA A 116 9.99 -6.83 7.62
CA ALA A 116 10.82 -6.34 6.53
C ALA A 116 10.32 -6.94 5.21
N ILE A 117 10.48 -6.19 4.12
CA ILE A 117 10.24 -6.67 2.75
C ILE A 117 11.53 -6.49 1.95
N ASP A 118 11.87 -7.49 1.15
CA ASP A 118 13.10 -7.49 0.34
C ASP A 118 12.87 -6.98 -1.08
N ARG A 119 11.60 -6.96 -1.51
CA ARG A 119 11.19 -6.59 -2.86
C ARG A 119 10.13 -5.49 -2.82
N PRO A 120 10.26 -4.43 -3.65
CA PRO A 120 9.28 -3.37 -3.70
C PRO A 120 8.01 -3.81 -4.44
N PHE A 121 6.92 -3.08 -4.22
CA PHE A 121 5.77 -3.12 -5.12
C PHE A 121 6.16 -2.60 -6.52
N ALA A 122 5.35 -2.94 -7.52
CA ALA A 122 5.49 -2.40 -8.87
C ALA A 122 5.43 -0.87 -8.84
N LYS A 123 6.40 -0.19 -9.45
CA LYS A 123 6.47 1.28 -9.48
C LYS A 123 5.28 1.94 -10.19
N THR A 124 4.60 1.19 -11.05
CA THR A 124 3.40 1.63 -11.79
C THR A 124 2.13 1.53 -10.96
N LEU A 125 2.17 0.89 -9.78
CA LEU A 125 1.01 0.69 -8.92
C LEU A 125 0.62 2.02 -8.25
N SER A 126 -0.38 2.67 -8.82
CA SER A 126 -0.88 3.97 -8.35
C SER A 126 -1.67 3.85 -7.03
N PRO A 127 -1.70 4.87 -6.17
CA PRO A 127 -2.61 4.94 -5.01
C PRO A 127 -4.09 4.80 -5.37
N ASN A 128 -4.45 5.06 -6.64
CA ASN A 128 -5.81 4.93 -7.20
C ASN A 128 -6.09 3.54 -7.80
N ASP A 129 -5.13 2.61 -7.77
CA ASP A 129 -5.31 1.29 -8.38
C ASP A 129 -6.34 0.43 -7.62
N SER A 130 -7.16 -0.30 -8.35
CA SER A 130 -8.16 -1.22 -7.80
C SER A 130 -7.57 -2.37 -6.98
N PHE A 131 -6.29 -2.71 -7.21
CA PHE A 131 -5.57 -3.70 -6.44
C PHE A 131 -5.63 -3.43 -4.93
N TRP A 132 -5.62 -2.16 -4.52
CA TRP A 132 -5.69 -1.79 -3.11
C TRP A 132 -7.02 -2.20 -2.47
N SER A 133 -8.14 -1.97 -3.13
CA SER A 133 -9.45 -2.42 -2.65
C SER A 133 -9.56 -3.94 -2.65
N GLN A 134 -8.97 -4.62 -3.65
CA GLN A 134 -8.93 -6.08 -3.68
C GLN A 134 -8.12 -6.66 -2.51
N LEU A 135 -6.96 -6.06 -2.20
CA LEU A 135 -6.15 -6.43 -1.06
C LEU A 135 -6.90 -6.18 0.25
N ALA A 136 -7.53 -5.01 0.40
CA ALA A 136 -8.33 -4.66 1.56
C ALA A 136 -9.45 -5.68 1.82
N GLN A 137 -10.22 -6.03 0.80
CA GLN A 137 -11.26 -7.06 0.89
C GLN A 137 -10.68 -8.43 1.24
N THR A 138 -9.55 -8.81 0.64
CA THR A 138 -8.86 -10.07 0.97
C THR A 138 -8.48 -10.12 2.45
N VAL A 139 -7.94 -9.03 3.01
CA VAL A 139 -7.62 -8.92 4.44
C VAL A 139 -8.88 -8.97 5.31
N GLN A 140 -9.95 -8.27 4.94
CA GLN A 140 -11.20 -8.29 5.69
C GLN A 140 -11.79 -9.70 5.80
N VAL A 141 -11.74 -10.50 4.72
CA VAL A 141 -12.20 -11.89 4.74
C VAL A 141 -11.23 -12.81 5.47
N ALA A 142 -9.91 -12.56 5.35
CA ALA A 142 -8.89 -13.37 6.04
C ALA A 142 -8.90 -13.18 7.56
N PHE A 143 -9.27 -11.98 8.02
CA PHE A 143 -9.27 -11.57 9.43
C PHE A 143 -10.65 -11.05 9.84
N PRO A 144 -11.69 -11.91 9.84
CA PRO A 144 -13.06 -11.47 10.12
C PRO A 144 -13.21 -10.92 11.54
N ASP A 145 -12.36 -11.33 12.48
CA ASP A 145 -12.32 -10.85 13.88
C ASP A 145 -11.29 -9.75 14.11
N GLY A 146 -10.63 -9.29 13.04
CA GLY A 146 -9.59 -8.28 13.11
C GLY A 146 -8.21 -8.82 13.50
N PHE A 147 -7.32 -7.91 13.89
CA PHE A 147 -5.94 -8.23 14.26
C PHE A 147 -5.74 -8.47 15.76
N ALA A 148 -6.75 -9.01 16.45
CA ALA A 148 -6.70 -9.20 17.90
C ALA A 148 -5.66 -10.22 18.36
N LEU A 149 -5.30 -11.16 17.48
CA LEU A 149 -4.26 -12.15 17.72
C LEU A 149 -2.88 -11.50 17.50
N ASP A 150 -1.94 -11.79 18.41
CA ASP A 150 -0.52 -11.43 18.23
C ASP A 150 0.24 -12.66 17.72
N ASP A 151 -0.01 -13.01 16.46
CA ASP A 151 0.74 -14.02 15.72
C ASP A 151 1.56 -13.38 14.58
N ALA A 152 2.48 -14.16 14.01
CA ALA A 152 3.42 -13.66 13.01
C ALA A 152 2.72 -13.14 11.75
N THR A 153 1.73 -13.86 11.23
CA THR A 153 1.00 -13.47 10.01
C THR A 153 0.16 -12.23 10.27
N THR A 154 -0.57 -12.18 11.39
CA THR A 154 -1.34 -11.01 11.80
C THR A 154 -0.45 -9.77 11.91
N ARG A 155 0.73 -9.91 12.53
CA ARG A 155 1.70 -8.81 12.63
C ARG A 155 2.24 -8.37 11.27
N MET A 156 2.62 -9.31 10.41
CA MET A 156 3.10 -9.01 9.06
C MET A 156 2.04 -8.26 8.25
N VAL A 157 0.80 -8.77 8.22
CA VAL A 157 -0.30 -8.12 7.50
C VAL A 157 -0.63 -6.77 8.12
N HIS A 158 -0.68 -6.65 9.44
CA HIS A 158 -0.91 -5.35 10.09
C HIS A 158 0.17 -4.34 9.70
N GLN A 159 1.44 -4.72 9.74
CA GLN A 159 2.56 -3.82 9.45
C GLN A 159 2.76 -3.54 7.94
N LEU A 160 2.23 -4.41 7.07
CA LEU A 160 2.24 -4.20 5.61
C LEU A 160 1.57 -2.87 5.22
N ARG A 161 0.58 -2.40 5.99
CA ARG A 161 -0.09 -1.10 5.79
C ARG A 161 0.87 0.07 5.68
N TYR A 162 2.01 0.01 6.38
CA TYR A 162 3.00 1.07 6.41
C TYR A 162 3.97 0.99 5.22
N HIS A 163 4.23 -0.21 4.72
CA HIS A 163 4.97 -0.38 3.46
C HIS A 163 4.13 0.09 2.27
N ILE A 164 2.82 -0.18 2.27
CA ILE A 164 1.88 0.33 1.26
C ILE A 164 1.84 1.86 1.29
N ASP A 165 1.76 2.46 2.48
CA ASP A 165 1.82 3.91 2.65
C ASP A 165 3.11 4.53 2.07
N ALA A 166 4.27 3.96 2.44
CA ALA A 166 5.56 4.40 1.91
C ALA A 166 5.63 4.26 0.38
N HIS A 167 5.09 3.19 -0.19
CA HIS A 167 4.98 3.00 -1.63
C HIS A 167 4.10 4.07 -2.29
N ASN A 168 2.93 4.35 -1.73
CA ASN A 168 2.01 5.37 -2.26
C ASN A 168 2.63 6.77 -2.26
N VAL A 169 3.36 7.12 -1.19
CA VAL A 169 4.12 8.37 -1.12
C VAL A 169 5.24 8.41 -2.16
N ALA A 170 5.99 7.30 -2.32
CA ALA A 170 7.03 7.21 -3.35
C ALA A 170 6.45 7.37 -4.76
N PHE A 171 5.31 6.74 -5.04
CA PHE A 171 4.61 6.90 -6.33
C PHE A 171 4.28 8.36 -6.61
N VAL A 172 3.72 9.09 -5.64
CA VAL A 172 3.38 10.52 -5.84
C VAL A 172 4.64 11.35 -6.08
N ARG A 173 5.71 11.11 -5.31
CA ARG A 173 6.97 11.83 -5.48
C ARG A 173 7.60 11.56 -6.85
N ASP A 174 7.71 10.30 -7.24
CA ASP A 174 8.44 9.89 -8.44
C ASP A 174 7.74 10.31 -9.74
N ASN A 175 6.40 10.41 -9.72
CA ASN A 175 5.62 10.72 -10.92
C ASN A 175 5.18 12.19 -11.03
N PHE A 176 5.05 12.91 -9.91
CA PHE A 176 4.43 14.24 -9.90
C PHE A 176 5.30 15.36 -9.33
N LYS A 177 6.34 15.05 -8.54
CA LYS A 177 7.18 16.09 -7.93
C LYS A 177 8.23 16.59 -8.89
N GLN A 178 8.18 17.88 -9.22
CA GLN A 178 9.19 18.53 -10.06
C GLN A 178 10.35 19.10 -9.21
N PRO A 179 11.53 19.37 -9.81
CA PRO A 179 12.63 20.03 -9.12
C PRO A 179 12.19 21.35 -8.46
N GLY A 180 12.52 21.51 -7.17
CA GLY A 180 12.16 22.69 -6.38
C GLY A 180 10.75 22.70 -5.77
N GLN A 181 9.91 21.71 -6.09
CA GLN A 181 8.59 21.53 -5.47
C GLN A 181 8.66 20.78 -4.15
N ASN A 182 7.66 21.00 -3.30
CA ASN A 182 7.46 20.25 -2.06
C ASN A 182 6.43 19.11 -2.24
N ASP A 183 6.15 18.34 -1.19
CA ASP A 183 5.25 17.19 -1.31
C ASP A 183 3.77 17.59 -1.46
N LEU A 184 3.38 18.79 -1.03
CA LEU A 184 2.03 19.31 -1.26
C LEU A 184 1.79 19.59 -2.74
N ASP A 185 2.78 20.17 -3.43
CA ASP A 185 2.71 20.44 -4.87
C ASP A 185 2.58 19.14 -5.67
N ALA A 186 3.33 18.10 -5.28
CA ALA A 186 3.25 16.78 -5.88
C ALA A 186 1.87 16.14 -5.68
N LEU A 187 1.30 16.25 -4.46
CA LEU A 187 -0.04 15.74 -4.18
C LEU A 187 -1.12 16.48 -4.98
N LEU A 188 -1.00 17.81 -5.12
CA LEU A 188 -1.89 18.61 -5.95
C LEU A 188 -1.84 18.19 -7.43
N ALA A 189 -0.65 17.95 -7.96
CA ALA A 189 -0.47 17.48 -9.32
C ALA A 189 -1.06 16.07 -9.51
N PHE A 190 -0.87 15.16 -8.55
CA PHE A 190 -1.50 13.85 -8.55
C PHE A 190 -3.03 13.92 -8.58
N ASP A 191 -3.64 14.77 -7.74
CA ASP A 191 -5.10 14.91 -7.69
C ASP A 191 -5.67 15.54 -8.97
N ARG A 192 -4.97 16.49 -9.58
CA ARG A 192 -5.36 17.07 -10.88
C ARG A 192 -5.27 16.04 -12.01
N ASP A 193 -4.20 15.26 -12.03
CA ASP A 193 -4.04 14.17 -13.00
C ASP A 193 -5.13 13.10 -12.84
N ALA A 194 -5.48 12.74 -11.60
CA ALA A 194 -6.58 11.83 -11.32
C ALA A 194 -7.90 12.33 -11.93
N LEU A 195 -8.24 13.61 -11.71
CA LEU A 195 -9.46 14.22 -12.28
C LEU A 195 -9.43 14.25 -13.81
N ALA A 196 -8.29 14.61 -14.42
CA ALA A 196 -8.13 14.64 -15.87
C ALA A 196 -8.36 13.26 -16.52
N HIS A 197 -8.07 12.19 -15.79
CA HIS A 197 -8.28 10.80 -16.21
C HIS A 197 -9.59 10.18 -15.67
N GLY A 198 -10.55 11.01 -15.22
CA GLY A 198 -11.87 10.55 -14.79
C GLY A 198 -11.88 9.78 -13.46
N LYS A 199 -10.82 9.88 -12.66
CA LYS A 199 -10.72 9.32 -11.30
C LYS A 199 -11.04 10.38 -10.26
N ALA A 200 -11.40 9.95 -9.06
CA ALA A 200 -11.59 10.88 -7.95
C ALA A 200 -10.23 11.43 -7.46
N ALA A 201 -10.18 12.73 -7.18
CA ALA A 201 -9.13 13.31 -6.36
C ALA A 201 -9.22 12.78 -4.93
N SER A 202 -8.10 12.86 -4.19
CA SER A 202 -8.08 12.59 -2.77
C SER A 202 -9.11 13.44 -2.02
N ALA A 203 -9.67 12.93 -0.92
CA ALA A 203 -10.67 13.60 -0.11
C ALA A 203 -10.10 14.03 1.25
N ALA A 204 -10.55 15.19 1.75
CA ALA A 204 -10.24 15.62 3.11
C ALA A 204 -10.83 14.65 4.14
N SER A 205 -10.09 14.38 5.21
CA SER A 205 -10.60 13.63 6.37
C SER A 205 -9.99 14.13 7.67
N SER A 206 -10.56 13.71 8.80
CA SER A 206 -10.03 14.08 10.12
C SER A 206 -8.62 13.55 10.29
N SER A 207 -7.70 14.44 10.67
CA SER A 207 -6.30 14.14 10.93
C SER A 207 -5.96 14.26 12.41
N ARG A 208 -6.94 14.48 13.30
CA ARG A 208 -6.77 14.56 14.76
C ARG A 208 -5.86 13.48 15.33
N MET A 209 -6.00 12.23 14.87
CA MET A 209 -5.19 11.11 15.35
C MET A 209 -3.74 11.12 14.85
N HIS A 210 -3.44 11.91 13.81
CA HIS A 210 -2.10 12.17 13.28
C HIS A 210 -1.53 13.50 13.78
N ASN A 211 -2.10 14.08 14.83
CA ASN A 211 -1.63 15.33 15.42
C ASN A 211 -1.22 15.12 16.88
N LYS A 212 -0.71 13.94 17.23
CA LYS A 212 -0.31 13.62 18.59
C LYS A 212 0.86 14.52 19.03
N GLN A 213 0.81 14.93 20.28
CA GLN A 213 1.79 15.83 20.90
C GLN A 213 2.33 15.21 22.20
N PRO A 214 3.57 15.55 22.63
CA PRO A 214 4.06 15.14 23.93
C PRO A 214 3.09 15.54 25.04
N GLU A 215 2.87 14.69 26.04
CA GLU A 215 1.93 14.99 27.12
C GLU A 215 2.23 16.32 27.85
N ALA A 216 3.50 16.66 28.02
CA ALA A 216 3.89 17.94 28.63
C ALA A 216 3.39 19.14 27.82
N LEU A 217 3.45 19.05 26.49
CA LEU A 217 2.90 20.05 25.58
C LEU A 217 1.36 20.08 25.67
N ALA A 218 0.72 18.91 25.70
CA ALA A 218 -0.73 18.80 25.85
C ALA A 218 -1.25 19.35 27.19
N ARG A 219 -0.42 19.35 28.25
CA ARG A 219 -0.70 19.97 29.56
C ARG A 219 -0.40 21.47 29.61
N GLY A 220 0.02 22.10 28.51
CA GLY A 220 0.34 23.52 28.44
C GLY A 220 1.67 23.92 29.10
N VAL A 221 2.55 22.95 29.37
CA VAL A 221 3.88 23.19 29.96
C VAL A 221 4.87 23.71 28.91
N LEU A 222 4.63 23.43 27.63
CA LEU A 222 5.42 23.89 26.49
C LEU A 222 4.53 24.74 25.55
N PRO A 223 5.09 25.68 24.77
CA PRO A 223 4.32 26.44 23.78
C PRO A 223 3.80 25.51 22.67
N THR A 224 2.53 25.68 22.27
CA THR A 224 1.87 24.92 21.19
C THR A 224 2.76 24.83 19.95
N LEU A 225 3.00 23.61 19.46
CA LEU A 225 3.68 23.44 18.18
C LEU A 225 2.86 24.15 17.09
N PRO A 226 3.49 24.98 16.23
CA PRO A 226 2.79 25.87 15.30
C PRO A 226 2.11 25.15 14.13
N THR A 227 1.96 23.82 14.18
CA THR A 227 1.51 23.03 13.04
C THR A 227 0.54 21.92 13.33
N GLY A 228 -0.39 21.78 12.40
CA GLY A 228 -1.22 20.61 12.25
C GLY A 228 -0.80 19.84 10.99
N ASN A 229 -0.66 18.53 11.12
CA ASN A 229 -0.62 17.63 9.99
C ASN A 229 -2.05 17.57 9.43
N PHE A 230 -2.25 17.61 8.11
CA PHE A 230 -3.57 17.34 7.52
C PHE A 230 -3.55 16.04 6.74
N LYS A 231 -4.74 15.45 6.55
CA LYS A 231 -4.94 14.14 5.94
C LYS A 231 -5.74 14.22 4.65
N ARG A 232 -5.28 13.47 3.64
CA ARG A 232 -6.01 13.19 2.39
C ARG A 232 -6.19 11.69 2.20
N LEU A 233 -7.35 11.28 1.71
CA LEU A 233 -7.70 9.87 1.48
C LEU A 233 -7.96 9.62 0.00
N VAL A 234 -7.39 8.55 -0.56
CA VAL A 234 -7.74 8.04 -1.89
C VAL A 234 -8.49 6.74 -1.71
N ASN A 235 -9.74 6.71 -2.19
CA ASN A 235 -10.64 5.54 -2.11
C ASN A 235 -10.74 4.93 -0.70
N PHE A 236 -10.68 5.76 0.35
CA PHE A 236 -10.68 5.37 1.76
C PHE A 236 -9.47 4.51 2.23
N HIS A 237 -8.72 3.91 1.32
CA HIS A 237 -7.61 3.01 1.62
C HIS A 237 -6.26 3.72 1.78
N SER A 238 -5.85 4.49 0.77
CA SER A 238 -4.54 5.14 0.77
C SER A 238 -4.63 6.48 1.51
N GLU A 239 -3.75 6.69 2.49
CA GLU A 239 -3.73 7.91 3.28
C GLU A 239 -2.48 8.73 2.99
N PHE A 240 -2.63 10.04 2.84
CA PHE A 240 -1.51 10.97 2.82
C PHE A 240 -1.62 11.88 4.03
N ILE A 241 -0.63 11.81 4.91
CA ILE A 241 -0.46 12.75 6.01
C ILE A 241 0.63 13.73 5.62
N VAL A 242 0.31 15.01 5.61
CA VAL A 242 1.25 16.08 5.24
C VAL A 242 1.49 16.98 6.43
N ALA A 243 2.74 17.05 6.90
CA ALA A 243 3.17 18.05 7.87
C ALA A 243 3.31 19.41 7.16
N SER A 244 2.81 20.50 7.75
CA SER A 244 2.75 21.81 7.07
C SER A 244 3.97 22.72 7.26
N VAL A 245 4.89 22.44 8.18
CA VAL A 245 6.10 23.27 8.41
C VAL A 245 7.34 22.41 8.63
N PRO A 246 8.56 22.97 8.39
CA PRO A 246 8.83 24.26 7.74
C PRO A 246 8.49 24.26 6.24
N VAL A 247 8.49 23.08 5.61
CA VAL A 247 8.09 22.85 4.22
C VAL A 247 7.11 21.69 4.21
N PRO A 248 6.03 21.73 3.42
CA PRO A 248 5.10 20.62 3.34
C PRO A 248 5.77 19.31 2.94
N THR A 249 5.65 18.30 3.81
CA THR A 249 6.29 16.98 3.61
C THR A 249 5.34 15.85 4.00
N PHE A 250 5.37 14.76 3.24
CA PHE A 250 4.65 13.53 3.60
C PHE A 250 5.27 12.91 4.86
N ILE A 251 4.39 12.38 5.72
CA ILE A 251 4.78 11.68 6.93
C ILE A 251 4.56 10.17 6.76
N THR A 252 5.66 9.44 6.57
CA THR A 252 5.68 7.98 6.52
C THR A 252 6.46 7.41 7.71
N ILE A 253 6.22 6.14 8.03
CA ILE A 253 7.05 5.41 9.01
C ILE A 253 8.28 4.86 8.30
N PRO A 254 9.51 5.13 8.78
CA PRO A 254 10.74 4.65 8.16
C PRO A 254 11.04 3.18 8.54
N LEU A 255 10.19 2.24 8.11
CA LEU A 255 10.27 0.81 8.49
C LEU A 255 11.66 0.20 8.27
N ALA A 256 12.28 0.44 7.12
CA ALA A 256 13.62 -0.07 6.81
C ALA A 256 14.68 0.39 7.82
N GLN A 257 14.55 1.61 8.36
CA GLN A 257 15.46 2.14 9.36
C GLN A 257 15.22 1.51 10.74
N ILE A 258 13.95 1.27 11.10
CA ILE A 258 13.58 0.84 12.45
C ILE A 258 13.56 -0.68 12.64
N ALA A 259 13.38 -1.46 11.57
CA ALA A 259 13.21 -2.91 11.62
C ALA A 259 14.46 -3.67 12.11
N ASN A 260 15.65 -3.06 12.00
CA ASN A 260 16.93 -3.70 12.36
C ASN A 260 17.63 -3.03 13.56
N VAL A 261 16.89 -2.26 14.36
CA VAL A 261 17.45 -1.57 15.52
C VAL A 261 17.75 -2.56 16.64
N ASN A 262 19.02 -2.63 17.08
CA ASN A 262 19.46 -3.55 18.14
C ASN A 262 19.00 -3.13 19.55
N ASP A 263 19.17 -1.84 19.91
CA ASP A 263 18.72 -1.28 21.20
C ASP A 263 17.59 -0.29 20.94
N VAL A 264 16.36 -0.82 20.87
CA VAL A 264 15.17 -0.01 20.61
C VAL A 264 14.97 1.09 21.66
N PRO A 265 15.08 0.82 22.99
CA PRO A 265 14.99 1.89 23.99
C PRO A 265 16.01 3.02 23.78
N ALA A 266 17.27 2.72 23.48
CA ALA A 266 18.29 3.74 23.22
C ALA A 266 18.01 4.52 21.93
N TYR A 267 17.65 3.82 20.85
CA TYR A 267 17.25 4.45 19.59
C TYR A 267 16.09 5.42 19.80
N VAL A 268 15.03 4.98 20.49
CA VAL A 268 13.87 5.83 20.79
C VAL A 268 14.29 7.04 21.62
N ARG A 269 15.21 6.92 22.59
CA ARG A 269 15.69 8.10 23.35
C ARG A 269 16.49 9.09 22.50
N ALA A 270 17.18 8.61 21.47
CA ALA A 270 18.03 9.42 20.59
C ALA A 270 17.26 10.16 19.47
N LEU A 271 15.99 9.78 19.21
CA LEU A 271 15.17 10.42 18.18
C LEU A 271 15.04 11.93 18.38
N THR A 272 15.27 12.68 17.30
CA THR A 272 14.89 14.09 17.21
C THR A 272 13.37 14.26 17.30
N LEU A 273 12.91 15.48 17.51
CA LEU A 273 11.47 15.79 17.53
C LEU A 273 10.81 15.47 16.18
N GLU A 274 11.51 15.71 15.07
CA GLU A 274 11.00 15.47 13.71
C GLU A 274 10.89 13.96 13.42
N GLU A 275 11.94 13.19 13.67
CA GLU A 275 11.92 11.72 13.48
C GLU A 275 10.84 11.08 14.36
N ARG A 276 10.69 11.55 15.60
CA ARG A 276 9.65 11.08 16.50
C ARG A 276 8.26 11.48 16.00
N ASN A 277 8.08 12.70 15.48
CA ASN A 277 6.81 13.12 14.87
C ASN A 277 6.44 12.19 13.70
N ALA A 278 7.41 11.85 12.85
CA ALA A 278 7.18 10.90 11.77
C ALA A 278 6.74 9.52 12.27
N LEU A 279 7.43 9.00 13.28
CA LEU A 279 7.09 7.71 13.89
C LEU A 279 5.73 7.70 14.58
N VAL A 280 5.29 8.81 15.18
CA VAL A 280 4.06 8.86 15.99
C VAL A 280 2.82 9.22 15.16
N ASN A 281 3.00 10.06 14.15
CA ASN A 281 1.93 10.64 13.35
C ASN A 281 1.89 10.11 11.90
N GLY A 282 2.85 9.28 11.51
CA GLY A 282 2.91 8.66 10.19
C GLY A 282 1.61 7.97 9.79
N ALA A 283 1.33 8.10 8.51
CA ALA A 283 0.18 7.54 7.82
C ALA A 283 0.19 6.02 7.81
N SER A 284 -0.94 5.43 7.46
CA SER A 284 -1.07 3.99 7.31
C SER A 284 -2.26 3.65 6.45
N PHE A 285 -2.11 2.69 5.54
CA PHE A 285 -3.21 2.20 4.71
C PHE A 285 -4.38 1.64 5.55
N ASN A 286 -5.61 1.84 5.09
CA ASN A 286 -6.82 1.27 5.70
C ASN A 286 -7.27 0.00 4.98
N TYR A 287 -7.50 -1.06 5.75
CA TYR A 287 -8.11 -2.29 5.22
C TYR A 287 -9.64 -2.25 5.23
N ALA A 288 -10.28 -1.43 6.07
CA ALA A 288 -11.72 -1.21 5.95
C ALA A 288 -12.07 -0.41 4.69
N ASP A 289 -13.27 -0.62 4.14
CA ASP A 289 -13.77 0.13 2.98
C ASP A 289 -14.46 1.44 3.35
N THR A 290 -14.88 1.59 4.61
CA THR A 290 -15.62 2.76 5.08
C THR A 290 -15.33 3.06 6.54
N ASN A 291 -15.66 4.30 6.96
CA ASN A 291 -15.62 4.68 8.35
C ASN A 291 -16.91 4.27 9.06
N ASP A 292 -16.95 3.02 9.51
CA ASP A 292 -18.05 2.44 10.31
C ASP A 292 -17.80 2.55 11.82
N TYR A 293 -16.95 3.49 12.24
CA TYR A 293 -16.57 3.68 13.64
C TYR A 293 -17.79 3.86 14.56
N ARG A 294 -17.75 3.19 15.72
CA ARG A 294 -18.82 3.12 16.74
C ARG A 294 -20.05 2.30 16.35
N GLN A 295 -20.02 1.61 15.21
CA GLN A 295 -21.03 0.60 14.89
C GLN A 295 -20.65 -0.74 15.55
N PRO A 296 -21.64 -1.58 15.92
CA PRO A 296 -21.39 -2.97 16.26
C PRO A 296 -20.61 -3.66 15.13
N ASN A 297 -19.58 -4.43 15.47
CA ASN A 297 -18.72 -5.15 14.52
C ASN A 297 -17.97 -4.26 13.50
N SER A 298 -17.71 -3.00 13.85
CA SER A 298 -16.95 -2.07 13.00
C SER A 298 -15.65 -2.69 12.48
N ILE A 299 -15.55 -2.82 11.16
CA ILE A 299 -14.37 -3.36 10.48
C ILE A 299 -13.22 -2.37 10.62
N HIS A 300 -13.50 -1.07 10.51
CA HIS A 300 -12.47 -0.04 10.68
C HIS A 300 -11.87 -0.08 12.09
N GLN A 301 -12.68 -0.31 13.12
CA GLN A 301 -12.18 -0.55 14.48
C GLN A 301 -11.32 -1.80 14.57
N ARG A 302 -11.76 -2.90 13.95
CA ARG A 302 -11.14 -4.24 14.01
C ARG A 302 -9.90 -4.43 13.15
N LEU A 303 -9.69 -3.61 12.14
CA LEU A 303 -8.49 -3.72 11.31
C LEU A 303 -7.59 -2.51 11.44
N ASP A 304 -8.13 -1.30 11.61
CA ASP A 304 -7.33 -0.07 11.43
C ASP A 304 -7.06 0.72 12.70
N ILE A 305 -7.84 0.51 13.78
CA ILE A 305 -7.74 1.34 14.99
C ILE A 305 -7.18 0.57 16.20
N HIS A 306 -7.70 -0.62 16.52
CA HIS A 306 -7.57 -1.20 17.85
C HIS A 306 -6.47 -2.27 18.01
N TYR A 307 -5.28 -2.12 17.42
CA TYR A 307 -4.23 -3.16 17.48
C TYR A 307 -2.80 -2.61 17.56
N GLY A 308 -2.60 -1.55 18.36
CA GLY A 308 -1.28 -0.95 18.56
C GLY A 308 -0.21 -1.89 19.15
N GLN A 309 -0.58 -3.10 19.60
CA GLN A 309 0.40 -4.13 19.95
C GLN A 309 1.17 -4.67 18.74
N ASN A 310 0.55 -4.67 17.56
CA ASN A 310 1.12 -5.15 16.30
C ASN A 310 1.87 -4.04 15.54
N ASP A 311 1.77 -2.78 15.98
CA ASP A 311 2.58 -1.68 15.44
C ASP A 311 4.09 -1.97 15.59
N PRO A 312 4.94 -1.43 14.68
CA PRO A 312 6.38 -1.59 14.78
C PRO A 312 6.90 -1.25 16.17
N LEU A 313 7.80 -2.09 16.71
CA LEU A 313 8.22 -2.00 18.11
C LEU A 313 8.75 -0.61 18.47
N VAL A 314 9.56 -0.01 17.58
CA VAL A 314 10.10 1.35 17.74
C VAL A 314 8.98 2.38 17.81
N ARG A 315 7.98 2.30 16.93
CA ARG A 315 6.82 3.22 16.93
C ARG A 315 6.01 3.07 18.21
N ARG A 316 5.71 1.85 18.63
CA ARG A 316 4.95 1.57 19.86
C ARG A 316 5.60 2.20 21.09
N LEU A 317 6.93 2.12 21.20
CA LEU A 317 7.67 2.78 22.28
C LEU A 317 7.73 4.31 22.12
N ALA A 318 7.89 4.81 20.89
CA ALA A 318 7.91 6.25 20.61
C ALA A 318 6.58 6.95 20.91
N MET A 319 5.44 6.25 20.79
CA MET A 319 4.09 6.77 21.03
C MET A 319 3.72 6.89 22.52
N LYS A 320 4.36 6.16 23.44
CA LYS A 320 3.97 6.12 24.86
C LYS A 320 3.81 7.50 25.54
N PRO A 321 4.70 8.50 25.33
CA PRO A 321 4.57 9.81 25.98
C PRO A 321 3.72 10.81 25.17
N TYR A 322 2.93 10.35 24.21
CA TYR A 322 2.16 11.20 23.29
C TYR A 322 0.66 10.99 23.44
N THR A 323 -0.09 12.07 23.33
CA THR A 323 -1.57 12.04 23.31
C THR A 323 -2.09 12.75 22.08
N SER A 324 -3.22 12.26 21.56
CA SER A 324 -3.97 12.96 20.52
C SER A 324 -4.69 14.20 21.08
N PRO A 325 -4.86 15.27 20.28
CA PRO A 325 -5.72 16.41 20.64
C PRO A 325 -7.17 15.98 20.86
N LYS A 326 -7.89 16.72 21.70
CA LYS A 326 -9.32 16.48 21.98
C LYS A 326 -10.22 16.76 20.77
N SER A 327 -9.83 17.70 19.92
CA SER A 327 -10.57 18.10 18.72
C SER A 327 -9.60 18.40 17.58
N GLU A 328 -10.09 18.37 16.33
CA GLU A 328 -9.33 18.80 15.16
C GLU A 328 -8.97 20.30 15.28
N PRO A 329 -7.69 20.67 15.15
CA PRO A 329 -7.28 22.08 15.06
C PRO A 329 -7.95 22.81 13.88
N ARG A 330 -8.50 24.01 14.12
CA ARG A 330 -9.16 24.83 13.08
C ARG A 330 -8.25 25.13 11.87
N VAL A 331 -6.94 25.28 12.10
CA VAL A 331 -5.96 25.52 11.03
C VAL A 331 -5.97 24.42 9.98
N ILE A 332 -6.21 23.15 10.37
CA ILE A 332 -6.26 22.03 9.43
C ILE A 332 -7.45 22.14 8.49
N GLN A 333 -8.60 22.58 8.98
CA GLN A 333 -9.78 22.80 8.13
C GLN A 333 -9.52 23.84 7.05
N ILE A 334 -8.81 24.92 7.41
CA ILE A 334 -8.43 25.97 6.45
C ILE A 334 -7.46 25.42 5.40
N LEU A 335 -6.44 24.65 5.81
CA LEU A 335 -5.49 24.02 4.90
C LEU A 335 -6.19 23.05 3.93
N GLN A 336 -7.13 22.25 4.42
CA GLN A 336 -7.93 21.35 3.57
C GLN A 336 -8.77 22.12 2.54
N GLN A 337 -9.42 23.21 2.95
CA GLN A 337 -10.20 24.06 2.02
C GLN A 337 -9.32 24.73 0.97
N GLN A 338 -8.14 25.23 1.35
CA GLN A 338 -7.17 25.81 0.43
C GLN A 338 -6.68 24.78 -0.58
N TYR A 339 -6.40 23.56 -0.12
CA TYR A 339 -6.02 22.45 -0.98
C TYR A 339 -7.14 22.11 -1.98
N ASP A 340 -8.38 21.95 -1.51
CA ASP A 340 -9.53 21.63 -2.39
C ASP A 340 -9.78 22.71 -3.44
N ALA A 341 -9.60 23.98 -3.07
CA ALA A 341 -9.69 25.09 -4.01
C ALA A 341 -8.55 25.03 -5.05
N ALA A 342 -7.33 24.71 -4.63
CA ALA A 342 -6.18 24.60 -5.52
C ALA A 342 -6.31 23.44 -6.53
N VAL A 343 -6.91 22.31 -6.13
CA VAL A 343 -7.22 21.20 -7.05
C VAL A 343 -8.21 21.64 -8.12
N LYS A 344 -9.26 22.40 -7.77
CA LYS A 344 -10.34 22.82 -8.69
C LYS A 344 -9.97 23.95 -9.65
N ASN A 345 -9.01 24.79 -9.30
CA ASN A 345 -8.69 26.02 -10.06
C ASN A 345 -7.79 25.80 -11.30
N SER A 346 -7.68 24.58 -11.84
CA SER A 346 -6.80 24.27 -12.98
C SER A 346 -7.38 24.58 -14.38
N ASP A 347 -8.61 25.10 -14.47
CA ASP A 347 -9.30 25.40 -15.74
C ASP A 347 -9.31 26.91 -16.09
N ARG A 348 -8.26 27.67 -15.72
CA ARG A 348 -8.11 29.08 -16.17
C ARG A 348 -6.75 29.39 -16.74
#